data_AF-A0AAV4Q022-F1
#
_entry.id   AF-A0AAV4Q022-F1
#
_cell.length_a   1.000
_cell.length_b   1.000
_cell.length_c   1.000
_cell.angle_alpha   90.00
_cell.angle_beta   90.00
_cell.angle_gamma   90.00
#
_symmetry.space_group_name_H-M   'P 1'
#
loop_
_entity.id
_entity.type
_entity.pdbx_description
1 polymer ?
#
loop_
_entity_poly.entity_id
_entity_poly.type
_entity_poly.pdbx_seq_one_letter_code
_entity_poly.pdbx_strand_id
1 'polypeptide(L)'
;MEVEGKKVRNGSTVGPYAEGSTFVLECKSSGGRPAPEVTWWNGTKPLPVKTAVIPEGNGTYFVTSTARFVLSRWDLGGKVECRVRSNASSHPVHQWIKLDIHDILFQTVKGDESEVHGSLLMTFTTQQAEICALHPILPEIKSFCTRW
;
A
#
# COMPACT_ATOMS: atom_id res chain seq x y z
N MET A 1 13.42 -3.28 15.93
CA MET A 1 12.32 -4.26 15.83
C MET A 1 11.78 -4.14 14.43
N GLU A 2 12.21 -5.05 13.55
CA GLU A 2 11.68 -5.16 12.19
C GLU A 2 10.36 -5.91 12.31
N VAL A 3 9.25 -5.24 12.01
CA VAL A 3 7.93 -5.83 12.05
C VAL A 3 7.80 -6.78 10.86
N GLU A 4 7.87 -8.08 11.13
CA GLU A 4 7.68 -9.13 10.14
C GLU A 4 6.27 -9.00 9.57
N GLY A 5 6.14 -8.50 8.34
CA GLY A 5 4.83 -8.20 7.80
C GLY A 5 4.47 -8.98 6.57
N LYS A 6 3.16 -9.18 6.45
CA LYS A 6 2.54 -10.05 5.47
C LYS A 6 2.40 -9.30 4.14
N LYS A 7 3.04 -9.82 3.09
CA LYS A 7 2.80 -9.35 1.72
C LYS A 7 1.37 -9.69 1.29
N VAL A 8 0.61 -8.67 0.89
CA VAL A 8 -0.80 -8.81 0.46
C VAL A 8 -0.93 -8.48 -1.03
N ARG A 9 -1.85 -9.17 -1.73
CA ARG A 9 -2.13 -8.93 -3.15
C ARG A 9 -3.21 -7.86 -3.30
N ASN A 10 -3.16 -7.08 -4.39
CA ASN A 10 -4.22 -6.13 -4.73
C ASN A 10 -5.60 -6.81 -4.77
N GLY A 11 -6.60 -6.16 -4.17
CA GLY A 11 -7.97 -6.65 -4.07
C GLY A 11 -8.22 -7.73 -3.01
N SER A 12 -7.21 -8.11 -2.22
CA SER A 12 -7.38 -9.13 -1.18
C SER A 12 -8.12 -8.58 0.04
N THR A 13 -8.85 -9.47 0.72
CA THR A 13 -9.41 -9.18 2.05
C THR A 13 -8.36 -9.49 3.12
N VAL A 14 -8.15 -8.57 4.05
CA VAL A 14 -7.25 -8.73 5.19
C VAL A 14 -8.05 -8.70 6.48
N GLY A 15 -7.76 -9.63 7.39
CA GLY A 15 -8.47 -9.81 8.65
C GLY A 15 -8.75 -11.29 8.93
N PRO A 16 -9.62 -11.57 9.91
CA PRO A 16 -10.39 -10.60 10.70
C PRO A 16 -9.52 -9.83 11.70
N TYR A 17 -9.79 -8.54 11.90
CA TYR A 17 -9.12 -7.71 12.91
C TYR A 17 -10.10 -7.18 13.95
N ALA A 18 -9.65 -6.96 15.18
CA ALA A 18 -10.47 -6.34 16.22
C ALA A 18 -10.61 -4.83 16.00
N GLU A 19 -11.79 -4.28 16.32
CA GLU A 19 -11.96 -2.83 16.46
C GLU A 19 -10.95 -2.25 17.47
N GLY A 20 -10.40 -1.07 17.19
CA GLY A 20 -9.36 -0.44 18.00
C GLY A 20 -7.94 -0.95 17.71
N SER A 21 -7.79 -1.98 16.88
CA SER A 21 -6.45 -2.45 16.46
C SER A 21 -5.73 -1.35 15.69
N THR A 22 -4.45 -1.14 16.02
CA THR A 22 -3.60 -0.25 15.24
C THR A 22 -3.08 -0.98 14.02
N PHE A 23 -3.39 -0.43 12.86
CA PHE A 23 -2.92 -0.90 11.57
C PHE A 23 -1.76 -0.07 11.06
N VAL A 24 -0.68 -0.73 10.67
CA VAL A 24 0.45 -0.14 9.95
C VAL A 24 0.41 -0.68 8.53
N LEU A 25 0.50 0.20 7.55
CA LEU A 25 0.50 -0.13 6.12
C LEU A 25 1.78 0.40 5.52
N GLU A 26 2.37 -0.34 4.58
CA GLU A 26 3.53 0.13 3.83
C GLU A 26 3.27 -0.02 2.32
N CYS A 27 3.81 0.90 1.54
CA CYS A 27 3.72 0.88 0.08
C CYS A 27 5.06 1.32 -0.48
N LYS A 28 5.63 0.54 -1.40
CA LYS A 28 6.95 0.77 -1.98
C LYS A 28 6.83 1.02 -3.50
N SER A 29 7.43 2.10 -3.96
CA SER A 29 7.55 2.39 -5.39
C SER A 29 9.02 2.48 -5.74
N SER A 30 9.43 1.78 -6.79
CA SER A 30 10.81 1.78 -7.28
C SER A 30 10.89 2.30 -8.72
N GLY A 31 12.06 2.79 -9.10
CA GLY A 31 12.32 3.25 -10.46
C GLY A 31 11.58 4.54 -10.83
N GLY A 32 11.13 5.34 -9.87
CA GLY A 32 10.43 6.59 -10.18
C GLY A 32 11.40 7.69 -10.65
N ARG A 33 11.12 8.35 -11.78
CA ARG A 33 11.92 9.47 -12.31
C ARG A 33 11.02 10.60 -12.78
N PRO A 34 10.87 11.70 -12.01
CA PRO A 34 11.39 11.99 -10.68
C PRO A 34 10.70 11.16 -9.57
N ALA A 35 11.06 11.40 -8.30
CA ALA A 35 10.47 10.70 -7.16
C ALA A 35 8.93 10.81 -7.15
N PRO A 36 8.20 9.68 -7.09
CA PRO A 36 6.74 9.67 -7.09
C PRO A 36 6.18 10.05 -5.72
N GLU A 37 4.99 10.61 -5.73
CA GLU A 37 4.20 10.86 -4.53
C GLU A 37 3.40 9.59 -4.18
N VAL A 38 3.56 9.09 -2.95
CA VAL A 38 2.87 7.87 -2.49
C VAL A 38 1.95 8.20 -1.31
N THR A 39 0.65 8.14 -1.55
CA THR A 39 -0.41 8.52 -0.60
C THR A 39 -1.29 7.35 -0.21
N TRP A 40 -1.92 7.43 0.96
CA TRP A 40 -2.81 6.42 1.49
C TRP A 40 -4.22 6.98 1.70
N TRP A 41 -5.23 6.19 1.34
CA TRP A 41 -6.63 6.58 1.38
C TRP A 41 -7.48 5.47 1.98
N ASN A 42 -8.36 5.82 2.91
CA ASN A 42 -9.43 4.94 3.37
C ASN A 42 -10.75 5.48 2.79
N GLY A 43 -11.27 4.80 1.76
CA GLY A 43 -12.34 5.35 0.93
C GLY A 43 -11.95 6.69 0.30
N THR A 44 -12.59 7.77 0.75
CA THR A 44 -12.32 9.14 0.31
C THR A 44 -11.45 9.95 1.28
N LYS A 45 -11.08 9.38 2.43
CA LYS A 45 -10.31 10.07 3.47
C LYS A 45 -8.81 9.81 3.31
N PRO A 46 -7.96 10.84 3.15
CA PRO A 46 -6.52 10.64 3.17
C PRO A 46 -6.04 10.25 4.57
N LEU A 47 -5.07 9.34 4.65
CA LEU A 47 -4.44 8.90 5.89
C LEU A 47 -3.10 9.64 6.09
N PRO A 48 -2.70 9.90 7.35
CA PRO A 48 -1.39 10.45 7.64
C PRO A 48 -0.30 9.43 7.29
N VAL A 49 0.75 9.90 6.62
CA VAL A 49 1.84 9.06 6.12
C VAL A 49 3.20 9.56 6.60
N LYS A 50 4.14 8.63 6.74
CA LYS A 50 5.58 8.91 6.79
C LYS A 50 6.18 8.40 5.49
N THR A 51 6.88 9.27 4.78
CA THR A 51 7.48 8.93 3.49
C THR A 51 9.00 8.95 3.60
N ALA A 52 9.65 7.90 3.11
CA ALA A 52 11.09 7.80 2.93
C ALA A 52 11.40 7.76 1.43
N VAL A 53 12.21 8.70 0.96
CA VAL A 53 12.66 8.79 -0.44
C VAL A 53 14.15 8.47 -0.48
N ILE A 54 14.51 7.47 -1.28
CA ILE A 54 15.87 6.94 -1.40
C ILE A 54 16.27 6.98 -2.87
N PRO A 55 17.37 7.64 -3.26
CA PRO A 55 17.87 7.56 -4.63
C PRO A 55 18.44 6.15 -4.91
N GLU A 56 18.05 5.52 -6.03
CA GLU A 56 18.53 4.17 -6.42
C GLU A 56 19.74 4.23 -7.36
N GLY A 57 19.89 5.33 -8.13
CA GLY A 57 20.90 5.49 -9.17
C GLY A 57 20.29 5.93 -10.50
N ASN A 58 21.09 6.36 -11.48
CA ASN A 58 20.61 6.79 -12.81
C ASN A 58 19.49 7.86 -12.80
N GLY A 59 19.38 8.63 -11.72
CA GLY A 59 18.31 9.61 -11.52
C GLY A 59 16.94 9.02 -11.16
N THR A 60 16.86 7.74 -10.78
CA THR A 60 15.64 7.11 -10.27
C THR A 60 15.59 7.11 -8.74
N TYR A 61 14.37 7.01 -8.21
CA TYR A 61 14.07 7.08 -6.80
C TYR A 61 13.18 5.91 -6.37
N PHE A 62 13.50 5.38 -5.20
CA PHE A 62 12.69 4.48 -4.41
C PHE A 62 11.93 5.27 -3.35
N VAL A 63 10.64 5.02 -3.19
CA VAL A 63 9.79 5.70 -2.22
C VAL A 63 9.03 4.68 -1.40
N THR A 64 9.19 4.74 -0.09
CA THR A 64 8.41 3.97 0.88
C THR A 64 7.46 4.91 1.60
N SER A 65 6.16 4.58 1.61
CA SER A 65 5.14 5.34 2.34
C SER A 65 4.45 4.45 3.37
N THR A 66 4.58 4.84 4.63
CA THR A 66 4.04 4.11 5.78
C THR A 66 2.88 4.89 6.37
N ALA A 67 1.68 4.30 6.37
CA ALA A 67 0.50 4.85 7.04
C ALA A 67 0.24 4.10 8.34
N ARG A 68 -0.24 4.83 9.35
CA ARG A 68 -0.68 4.24 10.61
C ARG A 68 -2.07 4.78 10.95
N PHE A 69 -3.02 3.89 11.16
CA PHE A 69 -4.39 4.26 11.52
C PHE A 69 -5.00 3.21 12.45
N VAL A 70 -5.96 3.64 13.27
CA VAL A 70 -6.67 2.76 14.20
C VAL A 70 -7.96 2.31 13.51
N LEU A 71 -8.19 1.00 13.47
CA LEU A 71 -9.38 0.42 12.88
C LEU A 71 -10.62 0.76 13.72
N SER A 72 -11.69 1.16 13.04
CA SER A 72 -13.02 1.33 13.63
C SER A 72 -14.01 0.36 12.98
N ARG A 73 -15.11 0.05 13.66
CA ARG A 73 -16.20 -0.76 13.08
C ARG A 73 -16.77 -0.18 11.78
N TRP A 74 -16.61 1.13 11.55
CA TRP A 74 -17.04 1.82 10.33
C TRP A 74 -16.17 1.50 9.12
N ASP A 75 -14.97 0.97 9.35
CA ASP A 75 -14.05 0.57 8.29
C ASP A 75 -14.32 -0.86 7.78
N LEU A 76 -15.31 -1.57 8.35
CA LEU A 76 -15.68 -2.93 7.97
C LEU A 76 -16.10 -2.99 6.50
N GLY A 77 -15.44 -3.86 5.74
CA GLY A 77 -15.64 -4.00 4.31
C GLY A 77 -15.17 -2.80 3.50
N GLY A 78 -14.60 -1.79 4.16
CA GLY A 78 -13.99 -0.61 3.56
C GLY A 78 -12.73 -0.97 2.77
N LYS A 79 -12.38 -0.09 1.84
CA LYS A 79 -11.18 -0.22 1.02
C LYS A 79 -10.13 0.76 1.47
N VAL A 80 -8.95 0.24 1.75
CA VAL A 80 -7.76 1.05 1.99
C VAL A 80 -6.83 0.91 0.79
N GLU A 81 -6.38 2.04 0.28
CA GLU A 81 -5.74 2.18 -1.02
C GLU A 81 -4.44 2.98 -0.92
N CYS A 82 -3.37 2.42 -1.47
CA CYS A 82 -2.16 3.16 -1.80
C CYS A 82 -2.29 3.73 -3.21
N ARG A 83 -2.06 5.04 -3.36
CA ARG A 83 -2.03 5.73 -4.66
C ARG A 83 -0.64 6.28 -4.90
N VAL A 84 -0.04 5.85 -6.01
CA VAL A 84 1.27 6.30 -6.50
C VAL A 84 1.04 7.25 -7.67
N ARG A 85 1.44 8.52 -7.48
CA ARG A 85 1.34 9.58 -8.48
C ARG A 85 2.73 9.97 -8.96
N SER A 86 2.92 9.94 -10.27
CA SER A 86 4.16 10.36 -10.93
C SER A 86 3.79 11.24 -12.13
N ASN A 87 4.60 12.26 -12.42
CA ASN A 87 4.43 13.06 -13.63
C ASN A 87 4.76 12.25 -14.90
N ALA A 88 5.42 11.11 -14.76
CA ALA A 88 5.73 10.22 -15.86
C ALA A 88 4.45 9.56 -16.40
N SER A 89 3.48 9.23 -15.54
CA SER A 89 2.31 8.38 -15.88
C SER A 89 1.00 9.16 -15.93
N SER A 90 0.25 8.97 -17.02
CA SER A 90 -1.11 9.51 -17.17
C SER A 90 -2.14 8.71 -16.36
N HIS A 91 -1.86 7.43 -16.09
CA HIS A 91 -2.72 6.56 -15.29
C HIS A 91 -2.13 6.39 -13.88
N PRO A 92 -2.86 6.76 -12.82
CA PRO A 92 -2.38 6.60 -11.46
C PRO A 92 -2.29 5.11 -11.13
N VAL A 93 -1.15 4.66 -10.62
CA VAL A 93 -1.03 3.29 -10.13
C VAL A 93 -1.56 3.26 -8.72
N HIS A 94 -2.49 2.35 -8.47
CA HIS A 94 -3.11 2.22 -7.16
C HIS A 94 -3.37 0.76 -6.84
N GLN A 95 -3.24 0.42 -5.57
CA GLN A 95 -3.50 -0.92 -5.05
C GLN A 95 -4.30 -0.79 -3.77
N TRP A 96 -5.28 -1.67 -3.59
CA TRP A 96 -6.20 -1.61 -2.48
C TRP A 96 -6.41 -2.98 -1.85
N ILE A 97 -6.88 -2.97 -0.61
CA ILE A 97 -7.30 -4.15 0.14
C ILE A 97 -8.66 -3.89 0.76
N LYS A 98 -9.39 -4.97 1.04
CA LYS A 98 -10.62 -4.91 1.80
C LYS A 98 -10.35 -5.24 3.26
N LEU A 99 -10.85 -4.43 4.18
CA LEU A 99 -10.72 -4.71 5.61
C LEU A 99 -11.85 -5.63 6.08
N ASP A 100 -11.50 -6.67 6.81
CA ASP A 100 -12.44 -7.50 7.56
C ASP A 100 -12.22 -7.24 9.06
N ILE A 101 -13.26 -6.75 9.72
CA ILE A 101 -13.22 -6.27 11.10
C ILE A 101 -14.28 -7.01 11.89
N HIS A 102 -13.86 -7.67 12.96
CA HIS A 102 -14.77 -8.31 13.88
C HIS A 102 -14.92 -7.46 15.15
N ASP A 103 -16.16 -7.33 15.59
CA ASP A 103 -16.48 -6.71 16.86
C ASP A 103 -16.24 -7.77 17.95
N ILE A 104 -15.12 -7.68 18.68
CA ILE A 104 -14.86 -8.59 19.80
C ILE A 104 -15.62 -8.12 21.04
N LEU A 105 -16.95 -8.18 20.99
CA LEU A 105 -17.69 -8.51 22.19
C LEU A 105 -17.59 -10.03 22.35
N PHE A 106 -16.69 -10.49 23.23
CA PHE A 106 -16.40 -11.90 23.56
C PHE A 106 -15.55 -12.69 22.58
N GLN A 107 -14.23 -12.55 22.66
CA GLN A 107 -13.37 -13.73 22.49
C GLN A 107 -12.57 -14.00 23.76
N THR A 108 -12.91 -15.15 24.35
CA THR A 108 -12.17 -15.86 25.38
C THR A 108 -10.71 -15.99 24.95
N VAL A 109 -9.82 -15.63 25.85
CA VAL A 109 -8.37 -15.87 25.75
C VAL A 109 -8.12 -17.31 25.28
N LYS A 110 -7.76 -17.49 24.01
CA LYS A 110 -7.00 -18.66 23.57
C LYS A 110 -5.55 -18.23 23.55
N GLY A 111 -4.80 -18.77 24.49
CA GLY A 111 -3.36 -18.55 24.61
C GLY A 111 -2.66 -18.95 23.32
N ASP A 112 -2.20 -17.94 22.60
CA ASP A 112 -0.93 -17.90 21.89
C ASP A 112 -0.45 -16.44 22.03
N GLU A 113 0.64 -16.24 22.79
CA GLU A 113 1.27 -14.93 22.97
C GLU A 113 1.95 -14.48 21.67
N SER A 114 1.17 -14.13 20.63
CA SER A 114 1.74 -13.63 19.38
C SER A 114 0.80 -12.75 18.53
N GLU A 115 -0.10 -11.92 19.09
CA GLU A 115 -0.80 -10.90 18.28
C GLU A 115 -0.90 -9.55 18.99
N VAL A 116 0.24 -9.07 19.48
CA VAL A 116 0.41 -7.69 19.97
C VAL A 116 0.68 -6.77 18.78
N HIS A 117 -0.31 -5.94 18.43
CA HIS A 117 -0.23 -4.93 17.37
C HIS A 117 0.04 -5.53 15.98
N GLY A 118 -1.04 -5.85 15.24
CA GLY A 118 -0.96 -6.26 13.84
C GLY A 118 -0.34 -5.18 12.94
N SER A 119 1.00 -5.12 12.90
CA SER A 119 1.75 -4.34 11.94
C SER A 119 1.82 -5.12 10.63
N LEU A 120 0.85 -4.88 9.76
CA LEU A 120 0.81 -5.52 8.45
C LEU A 120 1.76 -4.77 7.49
N LEU A 121 3.04 -5.16 7.43
CA LEU A 121 3.95 -4.67 6.38
C LEU A 121 3.47 -5.16 5.02
N MET A 122 2.54 -4.43 4.45
CA MET A 122 2.19 -4.62 3.06
C MET A 122 3.34 -4.06 2.24
N THR A 123 3.81 -4.84 1.30
CA THR A 123 4.78 -4.35 0.33
C THR A 123 4.13 -4.44 -1.02
N PHE A 124 3.51 -3.33 -1.39
CA PHE A 124 3.16 -3.06 -2.76
C PHE A 124 4.46 -2.69 -3.46
N THR A 125 4.88 -3.43 -4.48
CA THR A 125 5.96 -3.02 -5.39
C THR A 125 5.27 -2.46 -6.61
N THR A 126 5.19 -1.14 -6.71
CA THR A 126 4.82 -0.50 -7.97
C THR A 126 6.10 -0.19 -8.72
N GLN A 127 6.46 -1.08 -9.67
CA GLN A 127 7.48 -0.77 -10.65
C GLN A 127 6.84 0.03 -11.78
N GLN A 128 7.31 1.26 -11.96
CA GLN A 128 7.00 2.03 -13.16
C GLN A 128 7.48 1.31 -14.44
N ALA A 129 8.41 0.35 -14.31
CA ALA A 129 8.88 -0.54 -15.37
C ALA A 129 7.93 -1.70 -15.75
N GLU A 130 7.03 -2.16 -14.86
CA GLU A 130 6.17 -3.33 -15.14
C GLU A 130 5.01 -3.03 -16.09
N ILE A 131 4.60 -1.76 -16.21
CA ILE A 131 3.58 -1.33 -17.18
C ILE A 131 4.11 -1.48 -18.63
N CYS A 132 5.40 -1.26 -18.86
CA CYS A 132 6.03 -1.46 -20.17
C CYS A 132 6.16 -2.95 -20.55
N ALA A 133 6.24 -3.84 -19.56
CA ALA A 133 6.39 -5.27 -19.80
C ALA A 133 5.07 -6.00 -20.12
N LEU A 134 3.93 -5.48 -19.65
CA LEU A 134 2.65 -6.19 -19.73
C LEU A 134 1.77 -5.86 -20.94
N HIS A 135 2.01 -4.77 -21.69
CA HIS A 135 1.20 -4.41 -22.87
C HIS A 135 2.03 -3.81 -24.03
N PRO A 136 2.54 -4.63 -24.97
CA PRO A 136 3.29 -4.14 -26.13
C PRO A 136 2.42 -3.53 -27.25
N ILE A 137 1.08 -3.52 -27.11
CA ILE A 137 0.13 -3.32 -28.23
C ILE A 137 -0.64 -1.99 -28.16
N LEU A 138 -0.65 -1.28 -27.04
CA LEU A 138 -1.34 0.02 -26.94
C LEU A 138 -0.38 1.18 -27.28
N PRO A 139 -0.64 1.98 -28.33
CA PRO A 139 0.25 3.06 -28.76
C PRO A 139 0.43 4.17 -27.71
N GLU A 140 -0.56 4.38 -26.85
CA GLU A 140 -0.52 5.30 -25.70
C GLU A 140 0.60 4.93 -24.69
N ILE A 141 0.91 3.64 -24.54
CA ILE A 141 1.91 3.13 -23.57
C ILE A 141 3.34 3.17 -24.16
N LYS A 142 3.49 3.15 -25.49
CA LYS A 142 4.81 3.23 -26.14
C LYS A 142 5.49 4.58 -25.94
N SER A 143 4.74 5.69 -26.06
CA SER A 143 5.26 7.05 -25.80
C SER A 143 5.76 7.19 -24.35
N PHE A 144 5.04 6.54 -23.43
CA PHE A 144 5.38 6.48 -22.01
C PHE A 144 6.71 5.74 -21.75
N CYS A 145 7.04 4.66 -22.47
CA CYS A 145 8.30 3.92 -22.31
C CYS A 145 9.50 4.60 -23.02
N THR A 146 9.29 5.38 -24.08
CA THR A 146 10.39 6.03 -24.84
C THR A 146 10.97 7.29 -24.17
N ARG A 147 10.41 7.74 -23.05
CA ARG A 147 10.88 8.92 -22.29
C ARG A 147 11.72 8.55 -21.05
N TRP A 148 12.13 7.28 -20.96
CA TRP A 148 12.95 6.67 -19.92
C TRP A 148 14.43 6.65 -20.31
#